data_AF-A0AA37TSU6-F1
#
_entry.id   AF-A0AA37TSU6-F1
#
_cell.length_a   1.000
_cell.length_b   1.000
_cell.length_c   1.000
_cell.angle_alpha   90.00
_cell.angle_beta   90.00
_cell.angle_gamma   90.00
#
_symmetry.space_group_name_H-M   'P 1'
#
loop_
_entity.id
_entity.type
_entity.pdbx_description
1 polymer ?
#
loop_
_entity_poly.entity_id
_entity_poly.type
_entity_poly.pdbx_seq_one_letter_code
_entity_poly.pdbx_strand_id
1 'polypeptide(L)'
;MERKTKAATRGAKARRSLGNVYALLVLAEDFVAGKPDGSRFTDLLARMKALPFGSKLQNHPLDNRLNDEFGRQMEVTGDLLPVQATLVGGQKARRISPALLAHDGASPAAAAQFIVDVVEQYIHLITEKQSSYLDEIDELTTAAELTEFLETAFEPNSDARLFEVVSYILLAEHYRGRSVWVGDSAATVRETPIRLFRSGRTNANDGGIDFVMQPLGRFFQVTETLDFAKYFLDFEKVNRFPISFVVKVETKPDAAIKIIKADALRSGRYTEAQVDSYMTLFEEVFTLPILREVLAALPGDAASVGRMKSELALQFRLEYGLLD
;
A
#
# COMPACT_ATOMS: atom_id res chain seq x y z
N MET A 1 7.45 16.38 -12.22
CA MET A 1 7.47 14.91 -12.38
C MET A 1 8.23 14.19 -11.27
N GLU A 2 9.48 14.55 -10.99
CA GLU A 2 10.35 13.87 -10.02
C GLU A 2 9.68 13.55 -8.67
N ARG A 3 8.94 14.50 -8.06
CA ARG A 3 8.21 14.29 -6.79
C ARG A 3 7.11 13.23 -6.87
N LYS A 4 6.50 13.04 -8.03
CA LYS A 4 5.33 12.18 -8.26
C LYS A 4 5.68 10.79 -8.77
N THR A 5 6.84 10.66 -9.42
CA THR A 5 7.37 9.39 -9.91
C THR A 5 8.33 8.72 -8.93
N LYS A 6 8.53 9.28 -7.72
CA LYS A 6 9.39 8.69 -6.67
C LYS A 6 9.05 7.24 -6.31
N ALA A 7 7.82 6.79 -6.58
CA ALA A 7 7.44 5.39 -6.38
C ALA A 7 8.14 4.41 -7.35
N ALA A 8 8.74 4.91 -8.45
CA ALA A 8 9.58 4.10 -9.33
C ALA A 8 10.94 3.75 -8.71
N THR A 9 11.45 4.62 -7.82
CA THR A 9 12.79 4.49 -7.22
C THR A 9 12.74 4.29 -5.70
N ARG A 10 11.56 4.12 -5.11
CA ARG A 10 11.34 3.86 -3.67
C ARG A 10 10.48 2.61 -3.48
N GLY A 11 10.57 1.99 -2.29
CA GLY A 11 9.77 0.82 -1.92
C GLY A 11 8.25 1.05 -2.03
N ALA A 12 7.48 -0.03 -2.20
CA ALA A 12 6.04 -0.02 -2.50
C ALA A 12 5.14 0.90 -1.67
N LYS A 13 5.49 1.18 -0.41
CA LYS A 13 4.67 2.02 0.47
C LYS A 13 4.64 3.49 0.02
N ALA A 14 5.51 3.88 -0.91
CA ALA A 14 5.40 5.15 -1.61
C ALA A 14 4.07 5.20 -2.39
N ARG A 15 3.14 6.03 -1.88
CA ARG A 15 1.79 6.17 -2.45
C ARG A 15 1.92 6.60 -3.91
N ARG A 16 1.50 5.72 -4.84
CA ARG A 16 1.47 6.04 -6.26
C ARG A 16 0.43 7.14 -6.45
N SER A 17 0.86 8.33 -6.84
CA SER A 17 -0.04 9.47 -7.07
C SER A 17 -0.77 9.33 -8.42
N LEU A 18 -1.25 8.13 -8.74
CA LEU A 18 -1.72 7.74 -10.08
C LEU A 18 -2.82 8.66 -10.58
N GLY A 19 -3.76 9.06 -9.74
CA GLY A 19 -4.80 10.00 -10.15
C GLY A 19 -4.25 11.31 -10.72
N ASN A 20 -3.31 11.95 -10.03
CA ASN A 20 -2.71 13.22 -10.49
C ASN A 20 -1.77 13.00 -11.69
N VAL A 21 -1.04 11.88 -11.70
CA VAL A 21 -0.12 11.52 -12.79
C VAL A 21 -0.88 11.21 -14.08
N TYR A 22 -1.96 10.43 -14.00
CA TYR A 22 -2.79 10.07 -15.14
C TYR A 22 -3.60 11.27 -15.64
N ALA A 23 -4.05 12.15 -14.75
CA ALA A 23 -4.65 13.41 -15.16
C ALA A 23 -3.67 14.26 -15.99
N LEU A 24 -2.41 14.38 -15.58
CA LEU A 24 -1.38 15.07 -16.39
C LEU A 24 -1.16 14.38 -17.73
N LEU A 25 -1.06 13.04 -17.75
CA LEU A 25 -0.86 12.27 -18.97
C LEU A 25 -1.98 12.51 -19.98
N VAL A 26 -3.24 12.24 -19.63
CA VAL A 26 -4.36 12.33 -20.60
C VAL A 26 -4.57 13.75 -21.14
N LEU A 27 -4.23 14.78 -20.35
CA LEU A 27 -4.29 16.17 -20.78
C LEU A 27 -3.12 16.53 -21.71
N ALA A 28 -1.91 16.02 -21.45
CA ALA A 28 -0.74 16.23 -22.29
C ALA A 28 -0.83 15.45 -23.61
N GLU A 29 -1.33 14.20 -23.58
CA GLU A 29 -1.65 13.40 -24.77
C GLU A 29 -2.57 14.18 -25.73
N ASP A 30 -3.63 14.79 -25.19
CA ASP A 30 -4.54 15.60 -26.01
C ASP A 30 -3.85 16.80 -26.65
N PHE A 31 -2.99 17.48 -25.89
CA PHE A 31 -2.22 18.61 -26.44
C PHE A 31 -1.30 18.15 -27.58
N VAL A 32 -0.54 17.06 -27.38
CA VAL A 32 0.34 16.47 -28.38
C VAL A 32 -0.44 16.00 -29.61
N ALA A 33 -1.64 15.44 -29.42
CA ALA A 33 -2.53 15.00 -30.49
C ALA A 33 -3.26 16.15 -31.23
N GLY A 34 -2.86 17.40 -31.00
CA GLY A 34 -3.44 18.56 -31.69
C GLY A 34 -4.81 18.98 -31.16
N LYS A 35 -5.13 18.66 -29.89
CA LYS A 35 -6.35 19.11 -29.19
C LYS A 35 -6.01 20.10 -28.06
N PRO A 36 -5.44 21.30 -28.37
CA PRO A 36 -5.03 22.26 -27.34
C PRO A 36 -6.21 22.82 -26.53
N ASP A 37 -7.43 22.76 -27.07
CA ASP A 37 -8.65 23.15 -26.36
C ASP A 37 -9.17 22.07 -25.40
N GLY A 38 -8.50 20.91 -25.36
CA GLY A 38 -8.79 19.81 -24.46
C GLY A 38 -9.90 18.89 -24.93
N SER A 39 -10.35 18.04 -24.01
CA SER A 39 -11.40 17.05 -24.24
C SER A 39 -12.45 17.07 -23.14
N ARG A 40 -13.59 16.44 -23.42
CA ARG A 40 -14.68 16.27 -22.46
C ARG A 40 -14.16 15.55 -21.21
N PHE A 41 -14.66 16.00 -20.07
CA PHE A 41 -14.27 15.49 -18.76
C PHE A 41 -14.49 13.97 -18.63
N THR A 42 -15.60 13.46 -19.17
CA THR A 42 -15.94 12.03 -19.15
C THR A 42 -14.95 11.19 -19.94
N ASP A 43 -14.49 11.70 -21.09
CA ASP A 43 -13.58 10.98 -21.99
C ASP A 43 -12.17 10.92 -21.39
N LEU A 44 -11.73 12.02 -20.75
CA LEU A 44 -10.49 12.07 -19.98
C LEU A 44 -10.53 11.09 -18.80
N LEU A 45 -11.62 11.08 -18.02
CA LEU A 45 -11.76 10.17 -16.89
C LEU A 45 -11.81 8.70 -17.32
N ALA A 46 -12.46 8.40 -18.45
CA ALA A 46 -12.50 7.05 -19.00
C ALA A 46 -11.09 6.56 -19.38
N ARG A 47 -10.28 7.39 -20.05
CA ARG A 47 -8.88 7.07 -20.34
C ARG A 47 -8.04 6.87 -19.08
N MET A 48 -8.18 7.75 -18.09
CA MET A 48 -7.50 7.59 -16.80
C MET A 48 -7.83 6.24 -16.14
N LYS A 49 -9.09 5.79 -16.24
CA LYS A 49 -9.53 4.50 -15.67
C LYS A 49 -9.07 3.28 -16.45
N ALA A 50 -8.79 3.44 -17.75
CA ALA A 50 -8.29 2.38 -18.62
C ALA A 50 -6.78 2.14 -18.45
N LEU A 51 -6.03 3.09 -17.90
CA LEU A 51 -4.62 2.93 -17.59
C LEU A 51 -4.41 1.89 -16.46
N PRO A 52 -3.23 1.24 -16.39
CA PRO A 52 -2.93 0.27 -15.34
C PRO A 52 -3.25 0.79 -13.94
N PHE A 53 -3.88 -0.01 -13.08
CA PHE A 53 -4.31 0.40 -11.73
C PHE A 53 -5.31 1.59 -11.69
N GLY A 54 -5.86 2.00 -12.83
CA GLY A 54 -6.72 3.17 -12.98
C GLY A 54 -8.19 2.92 -12.66
N SER A 55 -8.66 1.67 -12.62
CA SER A 55 -10.09 1.31 -12.58
C SER A 55 -10.89 1.99 -11.46
N LYS A 56 -10.27 2.14 -10.29
CA LYS A 56 -10.86 2.76 -9.08
C LYS A 56 -10.59 4.26 -8.94
N LEU A 57 -9.96 4.91 -9.92
CA LEU A 57 -9.66 6.34 -9.86
C LEU A 57 -10.95 7.18 -9.81
N GLN A 58 -10.96 8.11 -8.86
CA GLN A 58 -11.98 9.13 -8.75
C GLN A 58 -11.64 10.34 -9.64
N ASN A 59 -12.63 11.21 -9.83
CA ASN A 59 -12.56 12.38 -10.70
C ASN A 59 -11.81 13.58 -10.10
N HIS A 60 -11.54 13.57 -8.78
CA HIS A 60 -10.89 14.68 -8.05
C HIS A 60 -9.61 15.25 -8.69
N PRO A 61 -8.70 14.45 -9.27
CA PRO A 61 -7.50 14.97 -9.93
C PRO A 61 -7.80 15.94 -11.09
N LEU A 62 -8.84 15.68 -11.89
CA LEU A 62 -9.27 16.56 -12.99
C LEU A 62 -10.11 17.76 -12.52
N ASP A 63 -10.55 17.76 -11.26
CA ASP A 63 -11.37 18.84 -10.70
C ASP A 63 -10.54 19.85 -9.92
N ASN A 64 -9.85 19.42 -8.87
CA ASN A 64 -9.09 20.33 -7.98
C ASN A 64 -7.81 19.73 -7.43
N ARG A 65 -7.78 18.43 -7.11
CA ARG A 65 -6.70 17.82 -6.33
C ARG A 65 -5.32 17.97 -6.96
N LEU A 66 -5.22 17.91 -8.29
CA LEU A 66 -3.96 18.16 -8.99
C LEU A 66 -3.53 19.62 -8.87
N ASN A 67 -4.46 20.55 -9.10
CA ASN A 67 -4.19 21.99 -9.00
C ASN A 67 -3.85 22.41 -7.56
N ASP A 68 -4.61 21.97 -6.56
CA ASP A 68 -4.40 22.31 -5.14
C ASP A 68 -3.02 21.84 -4.65
N GLU A 69 -2.64 20.62 -5.04
CA GLU A 69 -1.34 20.09 -4.67
C GLU A 69 -0.20 20.78 -5.43
N PHE A 70 -0.36 21.00 -6.74
CA PHE A 70 0.65 21.66 -7.56
C PHE A 70 0.88 23.10 -7.09
N GLY A 71 -0.20 23.86 -6.89
CA GLY A 71 -0.13 25.25 -6.44
C GLY A 71 0.52 25.39 -5.07
N ARG A 72 0.23 24.48 -4.13
CA ARG A 72 0.90 24.47 -2.81
C ARG A 72 2.38 24.11 -2.91
N GLN A 73 2.74 23.16 -3.77
CA GLN A 73 4.12 22.64 -3.85
C GLN A 73 5.06 23.52 -4.66
N MET A 74 4.52 24.25 -5.64
CA MET A 74 5.25 25.13 -6.55
C MET A 74 5.01 26.62 -6.27
N GLU A 75 4.13 26.94 -5.31
CA GLU A 75 3.78 28.31 -4.92
C GLU A 75 3.23 29.14 -6.10
N VAL A 76 2.42 28.51 -6.95
CA VAL A 76 1.79 29.14 -8.12
C VAL A 76 0.27 29.06 -8.09
N THR A 77 -0.39 29.98 -8.82
CA THR A 77 -1.86 30.02 -8.95
C THR A 77 -2.28 30.40 -10.39
N GLY A 78 -3.58 30.40 -10.66
CA GLY A 78 -4.16 30.89 -11.91
C GLY A 78 -3.76 30.04 -13.13
N ASP A 79 -3.31 30.72 -14.19
CA ASP A 79 -3.01 30.08 -15.47
C ASP A 79 -1.81 29.15 -15.41
N LEU A 80 -0.95 29.23 -14.40
CA LEU A 80 0.16 28.28 -14.23
C LEU A 80 -0.29 26.94 -13.62
N LEU A 81 -1.57 26.81 -13.23
CA LEU A 81 -2.09 25.54 -12.73
C LEU A 81 -2.30 24.53 -13.87
N PRO A 82 -1.99 23.24 -13.67
CA PRO A 82 -1.98 22.26 -14.76
C PRO A 82 -3.33 22.05 -15.44
N VAL A 83 -4.42 22.01 -14.65
CA VAL A 83 -5.76 21.68 -15.15
C VAL A 83 -6.56 22.95 -15.36
N GLN A 84 -6.93 23.23 -16.60
CA GLN A 84 -7.73 24.40 -16.97
C GLN A 84 -9.13 23.98 -17.41
N ALA A 85 -10.15 24.69 -16.91
CA ALA A 85 -11.53 24.47 -17.32
C ALA A 85 -11.77 25.03 -18.73
N THR A 86 -12.54 24.29 -19.53
CA THR A 86 -12.93 24.67 -20.88
C THR A 86 -14.27 24.02 -21.24
N LEU A 87 -14.79 24.28 -22.43
CA LEU A 87 -15.99 23.67 -22.98
C LEU A 87 -15.70 23.08 -24.35
N VAL A 88 -16.13 21.83 -24.57
CA VAL A 88 -16.09 21.16 -25.87
C VAL A 88 -17.51 20.73 -26.21
N GLY A 89 -18.08 21.29 -27.28
CA GLY A 89 -19.48 21.05 -27.65
C GLY A 89 -20.49 21.45 -26.56
N GLY A 90 -20.18 22.51 -25.79
CA GLY A 90 -21.02 22.95 -24.66
C GLY A 90 -20.93 22.09 -23.40
N GLN A 91 -20.12 21.02 -23.40
CA GLN A 91 -19.95 20.12 -22.26
C GLN A 91 -18.69 20.46 -21.45
N LYS A 92 -18.73 20.16 -20.14
CA LYS A 92 -17.60 20.32 -19.22
C LYS A 92 -16.36 19.60 -19.78
N ALA A 93 -15.30 20.35 -20.04
CA ALA A 93 -14.05 19.85 -20.57
C ALA A 93 -12.87 20.33 -19.73
N ARG A 94 -11.71 19.71 -19.96
CA ARG A 94 -10.42 20.10 -19.36
C ARG A 94 -9.33 20.10 -20.42
N ARG A 95 -8.39 21.02 -20.26
CA ARG A 95 -7.13 21.07 -21.03
C ARG A 95 -5.95 21.25 -20.09
N ILE A 96 -4.77 20.87 -20.55
CA ILE A 96 -3.52 21.27 -19.88
C ILE A 96 -3.29 22.76 -20.08
N SER A 97 -2.72 23.44 -19.08
CA SER A 97 -2.40 24.87 -19.21
C SER A 97 -1.33 25.13 -20.28
N PRO A 98 -1.62 25.96 -21.30
CA PRO A 98 -0.59 26.42 -22.22
C PRO A 98 0.46 27.31 -21.55
N ALA A 99 0.08 28.11 -20.54
CA ALA A 99 1.01 28.98 -19.81
C ALA A 99 2.00 28.18 -18.97
N LEU A 100 1.56 27.07 -18.38
CA LEU A 100 2.44 26.12 -17.70
C LEU A 100 3.41 25.47 -18.68
N LEU A 101 2.91 25.00 -19.83
CA LEU A 101 3.74 24.36 -20.85
C LEU A 101 4.77 25.31 -21.49
N ALA A 102 4.44 26.60 -21.56
CA ALA A 102 5.31 27.66 -22.10
C ALA A 102 6.21 28.33 -21.03
N HIS A 103 6.14 27.88 -19.77
CA HIS A 103 6.84 28.53 -18.67
C HIS A 103 8.35 28.58 -18.92
N ASP A 104 8.99 29.69 -18.53
CA ASP A 104 10.42 29.98 -18.76
C ASP A 104 10.87 29.85 -20.23
N GLY A 105 9.95 30.09 -21.18
CA GLY A 105 10.26 30.02 -22.61
C GLY A 105 10.37 28.61 -23.16
N ALA A 106 9.88 27.60 -22.43
CA ALA A 106 9.81 26.23 -22.92
C ALA A 106 8.90 26.12 -24.15
N SER A 107 9.25 25.21 -25.08
CA SER A 107 8.35 24.85 -26.17
C SER A 107 7.16 24.06 -25.61
N PRO A 108 5.91 24.53 -25.79
CA PRO A 108 4.76 23.83 -25.22
C PRO A 108 4.61 22.39 -25.72
N ALA A 109 4.92 22.15 -27.00
CA ALA A 109 4.88 20.82 -27.59
C ALA A 109 5.94 19.89 -26.96
N ALA A 110 7.17 20.39 -26.78
CA ALA A 110 8.24 19.60 -26.15
C ALA A 110 7.95 19.32 -24.66
N ALA A 111 7.40 20.30 -23.94
CA ALA A 111 7.01 20.14 -22.55
C ALA A 111 5.87 19.11 -22.39
N ALA A 112 4.86 19.16 -23.27
CA ALA A 112 3.78 18.19 -23.27
C ALA A 112 4.29 16.78 -23.61
N GLN A 113 5.15 16.64 -24.62
CA GLN A 113 5.75 15.35 -24.97
C GLN A 113 6.59 14.79 -23.82
N PHE A 114 7.39 15.62 -23.15
CA PHE A 114 8.17 15.21 -21.98
C PHE A 114 7.27 14.68 -20.84
N ILE A 115 6.10 15.29 -20.62
CA ILE A 115 5.11 14.80 -19.65
C ILE A 115 4.64 13.40 -20.04
N VAL A 116 4.30 13.19 -21.31
CA VAL A 116 3.85 11.88 -21.84
C VAL A 116 4.94 10.84 -21.62
N ASP A 117 6.15 11.06 -22.14
CA ASP A 117 7.24 10.09 -22.11
C ASP A 117 7.60 9.66 -20.68
N VAL A 118 7.67 10.63 -19.74
CA VAL A 118 8.01 10.35 -18.35
C VAL A 118 6.92 9.54 -17.66
N VAL A 119 5.64 9.81 -17.94
CA VAL A 119 4.55 9.06 -17.32
C VAL A 119 4.40 7.68 -17.93
N GLU A 120 4.56 7.53 -19.24
CA GLU A 120 4.56 6.22 -19.90
C GLU A 120 5.69 5.33 -19.39
N GLN A 121 6.91 5.86 -19.28
CA GLN A 121 8.03 5.13 -18.69
C GLN A 121 7.77 4.78 -17.22
N TYR A 122 7.16 5.68 -16.46
CA TYR A 122 6.75 5.41 -15.09
C TYR A 122 5.73 4.26 -15.03
N ILE A 123 4.73 4.25 -15.91
CA ILE A 123 3.72 3.19 -16.04
C ILE A 123 4.39 1.85 -16.39
N HIS A 124 5.33 1.85 -17.32
CA HIS A 124 6.09 0.66 -17.69
C HIS A 124 6.80 0.05 -16.47
N LEU A 125 7.62 0.85 -15.78
CA LEU A 125 8.39 0.40 -14.61
C LEU A 125 7.51 -0.18 -13.49
N ILE A 126 6.37 0.46 -13.21
CA ILE A 126 5.49 -0.01 -12.13
C ILE A 126 4.67 -1.26 -12.50
N THR A 127 4.54 -1.55 -13.79
CA THR A 127 3.83 -2.73 -14.33
C THR A 127 4.80 -3.91 -14.47
N GLU A 128 6.02 -3.66 -14.95
CA GLU A 128 7.08 -4.67 -15.07
C GLU A 128 7.44 -5.27 -13.70
N LYS A 129 7.65 -4.43 -12.68
CA LYS A 129 7.91 -4.87 -11.30
C LYS A 129 6.75 -5.68 -10.69
N GLN A 130 5.55 -5.58 -11.25
CA GLN A 130 4.39 -6.33 -10.77
C GLN A 130 4.33 -7.72 -11.40
N SER A 131 4.51 -7.81 -12.72
CA SER A 131 4.53 -9.10 -13.43
C SER A 131 5.61 -10.00 -12.86
N SER A 132 6.79 -9.45 -12.55
CA SER A 132 7.92 -10.24 -12.03
C SER A 132 7.57 -11.05 -10.79
N TYR A 133 6.87 -10.48 -9.79
CA TYR A 133 6.50 -11.23 -8.59
C TYR A 133 5.51 -12.36 -8.87
N LEU A 134 4.53 -12.14 -9.75
CA LEU A 134 3.55 -13.17 -10.07
C LEU A 134 4.17 -14.29 -10.89
N ASP A 135 5.05 -13.94 -11.83
CA ASP A 135 5.81 -14.89 -12.63
C ASP A 135 6.75 -15.72 -11.72
N GLU A 136 7.50 -15.06 -10.83
CA GLU A 136 8.34 -15.72 -9.82
C GLU A 136 7.53 -16.70 -8.95
N ILE A 137 6.35 -16.29 -8.46
CA ILE A 137 5.47 -17.16 -7.67
C ILE A 137 4.97 -18.35 -8.49
N ASP A 138 4.58 -18.12 -9.74
CA ASP A 138 4.09 -19.15 -10.65
C ASP A 138 5.19 -20.17 -11.03
N GLU A 139 6.47 -19.78 -10.94
CA GLU A 139 7.62 -20.67 -11.13
C GLU A 139 7.97 -21.52 -9.90
N LEU A 140 7.49 -21.18 -8.69
CA LEU A 140 7.76 -21.97 -7.48
C LEU A 140 7.13 -23.36 -7.56
N THR A 141 7.93 -24.42 -7.51
CA THR A 141 7.45 -25.82 -7.58
C THR A 141 7.74 -26.63 -6.32
N THR A 142 8.74 -26.24 -5.54
CA THR A 142 9.19 -26.97 -4.36
C THR A 142 9.04 -26.17 -3.06
N ALA A 143 9.06 -26.88 -1.93
CA ALA A 143 9.06 -26.23 -0.61
C ALA A 143 10.32 -25.36 -0.40
N ALA A 144 11.48 -25.79 -0.93
CA ALA A 144 12.73 -25.06 -0.81
C ALA A 144 12.67 -23.72 -1.57
N GLU A 145 12.21 -23.73 -2.81
CA GLU A 145 12.00 -22.51 -3.62
C GLU A 145 11.01 -21.56 -2.94
N LEU A 146 9.90 -22.08 -2.39
CA LEU A 146 8.95 -21.26 -1.65
C LEU A 146 9.59 -20.63 -0.41
N THR A 147 10.34 -21.40 0.37
CA THR A 147 11.04 -20.88 1.55
C THR A 147 12.02 -19.77 1.17
N GLU A 148 12.84 -19.99 0.14
CA GLU A 148 13.79 -18.99 -0.35
C GLU A 148 13.07 -17.70 -0.79
N PHE A 149 11.97 -17.82 -1.53
CA PHE A 149 11.15 -16.66 -1.90
C PHE A 149 10.63 -15.91 -0.67
N LEU A 150 10.06 -16.61 0.32
CA LEU A 150 9.52 -15.97 1.53
C LEU A 150 10.63 -15.27 2.35
N GLU A 151 11.87 -15.78 2.36
CA GLU A 151 12.99 -15.13 3.05
C GLU A 151 13.37 -13.77 2.46
N THR A 152 13.21 -13.58 1.15
CA THR A 152 13.50 -12.28 0.50
C THR A 152 12.71 -11.13 1.13
N ALA A 153 11.53 -11.42 1.68
CA ALA A 153 10.68 -10.45 2.36
C ALA A 153 11.33 -9.90 3.64
N PHE A 154 12.28 -10.60 4.24
CA PHE A 154 12.97 -10.19 5.47
C PHE A 154 14.16 -9.26 5.21
N GLU A 155 14.62 -9.14 3.96
CA GLU A 155 15.76 -8.30 3.64
C GLU A 155 15.49 -6.83 3.97
N PRO A 156 16.50 -6.05 4.43
CA PRO A 156 16.30 -4.66 4.83
C PRO A 156 15.66 -3.78 3.74
N ASN A 157 16.01 -4.03 2.47
CA ASN A 157 15.54 -3.26 1.32
C ASN A 157 14.34 -3.91 0.61
N SER A 158 13.80 -5.00 1.14
CA SER A 158 12.65 -5.67 0.55
C SER A 158 11.44 -4.75 0.52
N ASP A 159 10.56 -5.03 -0.42
CA ASP A 159 9.34 -4.27 -0.60
C ASP A 159 8.38 -4.43 0.60
N ALA A 160 7.92 -3.33 1.20
CA ALA A 160 7.06 -3.39 2.37
C ALA A 160 5.74 -4.16 2.15
N ARG A 161 5.21 -4.20 0.91
CA ARG A 161 4.03 -5.02 0.59
C ARG A 161 4.38 -6.50 0.56
N LEU A 162 5.54 -6.85 0.00
CA LEU A 162 6.06 -8.21 0.04
C LEU A 162 6.17 -8.68 1.50
N PHE A 163 6.73 -7.86 2.40
CA PHE A 163 6.81 -8.19 3.82
C PHE A 163 5.43 -8.38 4.48
N GLU A 164 4.46 -7.51 4.19
CA GLU A 164 3.09 -7.63 4.72
C GLU A 164 2.39 -8.91 4.23
N VAL A 165 2.45 -9.19 2.92
CA VAL A 165 1.85 -10.39 2.33
C VAL A 165 2.52 -11.66 2.86
N VAL A 166 3.86 -11.71 2.91
CA VAL A 166 4.58 -12.86 3.46
C VAL A 166 4.27 -13.06 4.94
N SER A 167 4.21 -11.98 5.73
CA SER A 167 3.80 -12.03 7.14
C SER A 167 2.41 -12.66 7.30
N TYR A 168 1.47 -12.30 6.42
CA TYR A 168 0.14 -12.90 6.41
C TYR A 168 0.21 -14.42 6.15
N ILE A 169 0.92 -14.86 5.10
CA ILE A 169 1.04 -16.29 4.76
C ILE A 169 1.65 -17.07 5.91
N LEU A 170 2.75 -16.58 6.48
CA LEU A 170 3.45 -17.24 7.58
C LEU A 170 2.55 -17.40 8.80
N LEU A 171 1.85 -16.34 9.21
CA LEU A 171 0.96 -16.41 10.37
C LEU A 171 -0.30 -17.22 10.10
N ALA A 172 -0.87 -17.16 8.89
CA ALA A 172 -2.01 -17.98 8.51
C ALA A 172 -1.68 -19.48 8.60
N GLU A 173 -0.47 -19.87 8.21
CA GLU A 173 0.00 -21.25 8.36
C GLU A 173 0.41 -21.58 9.81
N HIS A 174 1.04 -20.66 10.53
CA HIS A 174 1.40 -20.85 11.94
C HIS A 174 0.20 -21.20 12.82
N TYR A 175 -0.94 -20.55 12.58
CA TYR A 175 -2.19 -20.80 13.30
C TYR A 175 -3.05 -21.90 12.68
N ARG A 176 -2.66 -22.48 11.52
CA ARG A 176 -3.45 -23.50 10.84
C ARG A 176 -3.58 -24.74 11.71
N GLY A 177 -4.79 -25.31 11.72
CA GLY A 177 -5.11 -26.50 12.51
C GLY A 177 -5.35 -26.23 14.00
N ARG A 178 -5.19 -24.98 14.46
CA ARG A 178 -5.58 -24.60 15.82
C ARG A 178 -7.07 -24.26 15.85
N SER A 179 -7.72 -24.64 16.95
CA SER A 179 -9.14 -24.36 17.21
C SER A 179 -9.32 -23.76 18.59
N VAL A 180 -10.43 -23.05 18.76
CA VAL A 180 -10.93 -22.55 20.04
C VAL A 180 -12.39 -22.99 20.22
N TRP A 181 -12.85 -23.08 21.46
CA TRP A 181 -14.23 -23.44 21.77
C TRP A 181 -15.07 -22.18 21.96
N VAL A 182 -16.08 -21.98 21.10
CA VAL A 182 -16.92 -20.78 21.08
C VAL A 182 -18.39 -21.16 21.19
N GLY A 183 -19.10 -20.52 22.13
CA GLY A 183 -20.54 -20.66 22.33
C GLY A 183 -21.03 -19.66 23.37
N ASP A 184 -22.32 -19.34 23.34
CA ASP A 184 -22.99 -18.47 24.31
C ASP A 184 -23.34 -19.21 25.63
N SER A 185 -23.24 -20.53 25.63
CA SER A 185 -23.47 -21.39 26.79
C SER A 185 -22.64 -22.68 26.70
N ALA A 186 -22.54 -23.41 27.81
CA ALA A 186 -21.88 -24.70 27.84
C ALA A 186 -22.52 -25.73 26.87
N ALA A 187 -23.82 -25.60 26.58
CA ALA A 187 -24.54 -26.52 25.70
C ALA A 187 -24.34 -26.21 24.20
N THR A 188 -23.94 -25.00 23.86
CA THR A 188 -23.80 -24.51 22.47
C THR A 188 -22.36 -24.33 22.05
N VAL A 189 -21.41 -24.58 22.95
CA VAL A 189 -19.98 -24.47 22.68
C VAL A 189 -19.56 -25.42 21.57
N ARG A 190 -18.85 -24.90 20.57
CA ARG A 190 -18.36 -25.66 19.43
C ARG A 190 -16.89 -25.37 19.21
N GLU A 191 -16.15 -26.42 18.88
CA GLU A 191 -14.81 -26.25 18.35
C GLU A 191 -14.88 -25.47 17.03
N THR A 192 -14.20 -24.34 16.98
CA THR A 192 -14.17 -23.40 15.86
C THR A 192 -12.72 -23.19 15.46
N PRO A 193 -12.35 -23.47 14.20
CA PRO A 193 -10.98 -23.30 13.75
C PRO A 193 -10.59 -21.81 13.75
N ILE A 194 -9.36 -21.53 14.17
CA ILE A 194 -8.77 -20.21 14.05
C ILE A 194 -8.45 -19.93 12.59
N ARG A 195 -8.79 -18.74 12.12
CA ARG A 195 -8.51 -18.29 10.74
C ARG A 195 -8.04 -16.85 10.74
N LEU A 196 -6.98 -16.59 9.99
CA LEU A 196 -6.46 -15.25 9.77
C LEU A 196 -6.97 -14.71 8.43
N PHE A 197 -7.49 -13.48 8.45
CA PHE A 197 -7.96 -12.76 7.27
C PHE A 197 -7.10 -11.52 7.07
N ARG A 198 -6.66 -11.26 5.84
CA ARG A 198 -5.98 -10.02 5.48
C ARG A 198 -6.99 -8.97 5.05
N SER A 199 -6.78 -7.73 5.48
CA SER A 199 -7.56 -6.60 5.01
C SER A 199 -7.24 -6.31 3.53
N GLY A 200 -8.27 -5.97 2.75
CA GLY A 200 -8.07 -5.53 1.38
C GLY A 200 -7.50 -4.12 1.30
N ARG A 201 -7.31 -3.61 0.08
CA ARG A 201 -6.89 -2.21 -0.12
C ARG A 201 -7.90 -1.24 0.50
N THR A 202 -7.47 -0.53 1.54
CA THR A 202 -8.24 0.58 2.11
C THR A 202 -7.73 1.90 1.55
N ASN A 203 -8.64 2.80 1.17
CA ASN A 203 -8.31 4.12 0.62
C ASN A 203 -7.87 5.14 1.69
N ALA A 204 -7.85 4.74 2.97
CA ALA A 204 -7.53 5.62 4.08
C ALA A 204 -6.02 5.73 4.28
N ASN A 205 -5.56 6.95 4.55
CA ASN A 205 -4.15 7.32 4.60
C ASN A 205 -3.47 7.03 5.95
N ASP A 206 -4.22 6.45 6.88
CA ASP A 206 -3.86 6.34 8.28
C ASP A 206 -3.77 4.86 8.62
N GLY A 207 -2.56 4.39 8.97
CA GLY A 207 -2.19 2.98 9.20
C GLY A 207 -3.35 2.11 9.71
N GLY A 208 -3.73 1.13 8.90
CA GLY A 208 -4.88 0.28 9.16
C GLY A 208 -4.48 -1.02 9.86
N ILE A 209 -5.49 -1.77 10.28
CA ILE A 209 -5.35 -3.17 10.67
C ILE A 209 -5.08 -3.99 9.41
N ASP A 210 -3.96 -4.72 9.40
CA ASP A 210 -3.54 -5.53 8.26
C ASP A 210 -4.20 -6.91 8.31
N PHE A 211 -4.27 -7.55 9.49
CA PHE A 211 -4.91 -8.86 9.64
C PHE A 211 -5.93 -8.89 10.78
N VAL A 212 -6.96 -9.73 10.64
CA VAL A 212 -7.96 -10.01 11.66
C VAL A 212 -8.09 -11.51 11.85
N MET A 213 -8.04 -11.97 13.09
CA MET A 213 -8.20 -13.37 13.43
C MET A 213 -9.62 -13.67 13.92
N GLN A 214 -10.27 -14.64 13.29
CA GLN A 214 -11.50 -15.22 13.80
C GLN A 214 -11.22 -16.55 14.52
N PRO A 215 -12.04 -16.92 15.52
CA PRO A 215 -13.15 -16.14 16.08
C PRO A 215 -12.73 -15.17 17.21
N LEU A 216 -11.45 -15.14 17.58
CA LEU A 216 -10.97 -14.39 18.75
C LEU A 216 -11.08 -12.86 18.62
N GLY A 217 -11.18 -12.33 17.40
CA GLY A 217 -11.21 -10.89 17.15
C GLY A 217 -9.85 -10.20 17.36
N ARG A 218 -8.75 -10.93 17.23
CA ARG A 218 -7.40 -10.36 17.37
C ARG A 218 -7.02 -9.56 16.14
N PHE A 219 -6.47 -8.37 16.34
CA PHE A 219 -5.99 -7.51 15.27
C PHE A 219 -4.47 -7.59 15.15
N PHE A 220 -4.00 -7.54 13.91
CA PHE A 220 -2.58 -7.55 13.60
C PHE A 220 -2.25 -6.34 12.75
N GLN A 221 -1.11 -5.74 13.04
CA GLN A 221 -0.56 -4.68 12.22
C GLN A 221 0.92 -4.90 11.92
N VAL A 222 1.30 -4.64 10.67
CA VAL A 222 2.63 -4.81 10.14
C VAL A 222 3.35 -3.47 10.08
N THR A 223 4.58 -3.45 10.58
CA THR A 223 5.42 -2.25 10.59
C THR A 223 6.89 -2.61 10.44
N GLU A 224 7.68 -1.66 9.94
CA GLU A 224 9.12 -1.83 9.73
C GLU A 224 9.95 -0.96 10.69
N THR A 225 9.29 -0.25 11.60
CA THR A 225 9.94 0.77 12.44
C THR A 225 9.55 0.61 13.90
N LEU A 226 10.46 0.90 14.82
CA LEU A 226 10.19 0.95 16.27
C LEU A 226 9.71 2.33 16.76
N ASP A 227 9.26 3.19 15.85
CA ASP A 227 8.71 4.51 16.18
C ASP A 227 7.43 4.39 17.01
N PHE A 228 7.54 4.63 18.32
CA PHE A 228 6.45 4.51 19.30
C PHE A 228 5.20 5.30 18.91
N ALA A 229 5.34 6.44 18.21
CA ALA A 229 4.22 7.29 17.83
C ALA A 229 3.25 6.56 16.88
N LYS A 230 3.76 5.64 16.05
CA LYS A 230 2.90 4.84 15.16
C LYS A 230 2.06 3.85 15.94
N TYR A 231 2.68 3.06 16.81
CA TYR A 231 1.97 2.08 17.65
C TYR A 231 0.89 2.76 18.50
N PHE A 232 1.19 3.90 19.12
CA PHE A 232 0.23 4.61 19.96
C PHE A 232 -0.94 5.15 19.14
N LEU A 233 -0.65 5.70 17.96
CA LEU A 233 -1.67 6.14 17.01
C LEU A 233 -2.58 4.98 16.58
N ASP A 234 -2.02 3.79 16.37
CA ASP A 234 -2.77 2.62 15.95
C ASP A 234 -3.72 2.13 17.05
N PHE A 235 -3.28 2.14 18.32
CA PHE A 235 -4.17 1.92 19.46
C PHE A 235 -5.28 2.97 19.54
N GLU A 236 -4.96 4.25 19.32
CA GLU A 236 -5.95 5.33 19.37
C GLU A 236 -7.04 5.18 18.31
N LYS A 237 -6.70 4.71 17.10
CA LYS A 237 -7.67 4.48 16.01
C LYS A 237 -8.73 3.44 16.35
N VAL A 238 -8.39 2.46 17.19
CA VAL A 238 -9.32 1.41 17.63
C VAL A 238 -9.79 1.62 19.06
N ASN A 239 -9.78 2.87 19.54
CA ASN A 239 -10.20 3.25 20.89
C ASN A 239 -9.51 2.43 21.99
N ARG A 240 -8.19 2.27 21.87
CA ARG A 240 -7.31 1.53 22.78
C ARG A 240 -7.63 0.04 22.92
N PHE A 241 -8.13 -0.58 21.84
CA PHE A 241 -8.18 -2.03 21.75
C PHE A 241 -6.75 -2.63 21.61
N PRO A 242 -6.42 -3.75 22.28
CA PRO A 242 -5.13 -4.40 22.14
C PRO A 242 -4.84 -4.87 20.71
N ILE A 243 -3.60 -4.69 20.24
CA ILE A 243 -3.18 -5.06 18.88
C ILE A 243 -1.92 -5.92 18.96
N SER A 244 -1.88 -6.95 18.12
CA SER A 244 -0.69 -7.73 17.84
C SER A 244 0.12 -7.07 16.73
N PHE A 245 1.45 -7.08 16.82
CA PHE A 245 2.31 -6.43 15.82
C PHE A 245 3.25 -7.41 15.16
N VAL A 246 3.43 -7.28 13.84
CA VAL A 246 4.49 -7.93 13.08
C VAL A 246 5.50 -6.86 12.68
N VAL A 247 6.70 -6.94 13.25
CA VAL A 247 7.70 -5.88 13.19
C VAL A 247 8.94 -6.39 12.45
N LYS A 248 9.28 -5.74 11.33
CA LYS A 248 10.45 -6.08 10.49
C LYS A 248 11.77 -5.62 11.15
N VAL A 249 12.13 -6.24 12.27
CA VAL A 249 13.36 -5.98 13.02
C VAL A 249 14.02 -7.28 13.45
N GLU A 250 15.35 -7.25 13.56
CA GLU A 250 16.16 -8.38 14.03
C GLU A 250 16.15 -8.54 15.55
N THR A 251 15.68 -7.54 16.29
CA THR A 251 15.59 -7.62 17.75
C THR A 251 14.50 -8.60 18.19
N LYS A 252 14.70 -9.25 19.34
CA LYS A 252 13.68 -10.09 19.96
C LYS A 252 12.48 -9.24 20.42
N PRO A 253 11.25 -9.81 20.51
CA PRO A 253 10.04 -9.06 20.86
C PRO A 253 10.17 -8.21 22.14
N ASP A 254 10.65 -8.80 23.23
CA ASP A 254 10.84 -8.09 24.51
C ASP A 254 11.80 -6.91 24.40
N ALA A 255 12.85 -7.03 23.57
CA ALA A 255 13.80 -5.96 23.35
C ALA A 255 13.17 -4.83 22.52
N ALA A 256 12.40 -5.18 21.48
CA ALA A 256 11.66 -4.20 20.67
C ALA A 256 10.66 -3.42 21.55
N ILE A 257 9.88 -4.10 22.38
CA ILE A 257 8.93 -3.49 23.32
C ILE A 257 9.65 -2.55 24.31
N LYS A 258 10.80 -2.95 24.85
CA LYS A 258 11.63 -2.11 25.73
C LYS A 258 12.13 -0.84 25.04
N ILE A 259 12.58 -0.95 23.78
CA ILE A 259 13.01 0.21 22.98
C ILE A 259 11.85 1.17 22.78
N ILE A 260 10.68 0.67 22.35
CA ILE A 260 9.47 1.47 22.14
C ILE A 260 9.08 2.22 23.43
N LYS A 261 9.03 1.51 24.57
CA LYS A 261 8.73 2.12 25.88
C LYS A 261 9.73 3.21 26.25
N ALA A 262 11.03 2.92 26.11
CA ALA A 262 12.08 3.87 26.46
C ALA A 262 12.06 5.12 25.59
N ASP A 263 11.79 4.98 24.30
CA ASP A 263 11.68 6.12 23.37
C ASP A 263 10.42 6.94 23.64
N ALA A 264 9.29 6.30 23.98
CA ALA A 264 8.07 6.97 24.38
C ALA A 264 8.28 7.84 25.64
N LEU A 265 8.91 7.28 26.68
CA LEU A 265 9.26 8.02 27.91
C LEU A 265 10.21 9.18 27.62
N ARG A 266 11.25 8.94 26.81
CA ARG A 266 12.24 9.97 26.44
C ARG A 266 11.64 11.11 25.64
N SER A 267 10.56 10.86 24.90
CA SER A 267 9.91 11.88 24.06
C SER A 267 9.30 13.04 24.86
N GLY A 268 8.96 12.82 26.14
CA GLY A 268 8.25 13.79 26.97
C GLY A 268 6.82 14.12 26.53
N ARG A 269 6.29 13.45 25.49
CA ARG A 269 4.93 13.68 24.96
C ARG A 269 3.83 13.05 25.82
N TYR A 270 4.20 12.04 26.60
CA TYR A 270 3.31 11.24 27.44
C TYR A 270 3.90 11.13 28.84
N THR A 271 3.03 11.07 29.85
CA THR A 271 3.45 10.74 31.22
C THR A 271 3.83 9.26 31.33
N GLU A 272 4.60 8.89 32.36
CA GLU A 272 4.96 7.48 32.60
C GLU A 272 3.73 6.58 32.72
N ALA A 273 2.71 7.02 33.46
CA ALA A 273 1.45 6.29 33.59
C ALA A 273 0.71 6.11 32.25
N GLN A 274 0.76 7.12 31.37
CA GLN A 274 0.17 7.00 30.03
C GLN A 274 0.96 6.01 29.17
N VAL A 275 2.29 6.09 29.19
CA VAL A 275 3.15 5.14 28.46
C VAL A 275 2.86 3.72 28.93
N ASP A 276 2.86 3.48 30.24
CA ASP A 276 2.56 2.17 30.80
C ASP A 276 1.19 1.64 30.35
N SER A 277 0.18 2.52 30.32
CA SER A 277 -1.16 2.17 29.83
C SER A 277 -1.19 1.79 28.35
N TYR A 278 -0.36 2.41 27.49
CA TYR A 278 -0.25 1.99 26.09
C TYR A 278 0.56 0.70 25.96
N MET A 279 1.57 0.48 26.81
CA MET A 279 2.39 -0.72 26.75
C MET A 279 1.59 -1.99 27.09
N THR A 280 0.50 -1.90 27.85
CA THR A 280 -0.40 -3.05 28.12
C THR A 280 -1.27 -3.43 26.92
N LEU A 281 -1.33 -2.60 25.87
CA LEU A 281 -2.13 -2.85 24.67
C LEU A 281 -1.38 -3.65 23.60
N PHE A 282 -0.08 -3.89 23.78
CA PHE A 282 0.65 -4.84 22.94
C PHE A 282 0.22 -6.26 23.30
N GLU A 283 -0.55 -6.89 22.42
CA GLU A 283 -1.09 -8.24 22.67
C GLU A 283 -0.04 -9.32 22.40
N GLU A 284 0.53 -9.33 21.19
CA GLU A 284 1.63 -10.23 20.80
C GLU A 284 2.53 -9.52 19.80
N VAL A 285 3.84 -9.74 19.88
CA VAL A 285 4.81 -9.09 18.97
C VAL A 285 5.64 -10.15 18.27
N PHE A 286 5.52 -10.19 16.94
CA PHE A 286 6.31 -11.02 16.05
C PHE A 286 7.44 -10.17 15.47
N THR A 287 8.69 -10.62 15.63
CA THR A 287 9.85 -10.01 14.97
C THR A 287 10.49 -11.00 14.00
N LEU A 288 11.49 -10.56 13.22
CA LEU A 288 12.12 -11.42 12.20
C LEU A 288 12.65 -12.75 12.78
N PRO A 289 13.26 -12.81 13.98
CA PRO A 289 13.61 -14.08 14.61
C PRO A 289 12.43 -15.05 14.74
N ILE A 290 11.26 -14.58 15.19
CA ILE A 290 10.07 -15.45 15.31
C ILE A 290 9.54 -15.83 13.93
N LEU A 291 9.50 -14.90 12.98
CA LEU A 291 9.04 -15.22 11.63
C LEU A 291 9.92 -16.26 10.94
N ARG A 292 11.24 -16.28 11.22
CA ARG A 292 12.14 -17.33 10.73
C ARG A 292 11.89 -18.68 11.39
N GLU A 293 11.57 -18.70 12.69
CA GLU A 293 11.15 -19.93 13.36
C GLU A 293 9.85 -20.48 12.76
N VAL A 294 8.89 -19.59 12.48
CA VAL A 294 7.64 -19.94 11.79
C VAL A 294 7.91 -20.48 10.39
N LEU A 295 8.78 -19.81 9.63
CA LEU A 295 9.17 -20.21 8.29
C LEU A 295 9.84 -21.60 8.28
N ALA A 296 10.76 -21.86 9.20
CA ALA A 296 11.45 -23.14 9.33
C ALA A 296 10.49 -24.29 9.73
N ALA A 297 9.37 -23.96 10.36
CA ALA A 297 8.34 -24.92 10.77
C ALA A 297 7.25 -25.13 9.71
N LEU A 298 7.33 -24.51 8.53
CA LEU A 298 6.32 -24.67 7.50
C LEU A 298 6.24 -26.12 6.99
N PRO A 299 5.03 -26.64 6.71
CA PRO A 299 4.86 -27.95 6.12
C PRO A 299 5.39 -27.98 4.68
N GLY A 300 6.28 -28.93 4.38
CA GLY A 300 6.88 -29.11 3.05
C GLY A 300 6.13 -30.05 2.11
N ASP A 301 4.95 -30.54 2.49
CA ASP A 301 4.15 -31.41 1.63
C ASP A 301 3.55 -30.65 0.43
N ALA A 302 3.35 -31.34 -0.69
CA ALA A 302 2.92 -30.71 -1.94
C ALA A 302 1.56 -29.98 -1.82
N ALA A 303 0.64 -30.48 -0.99
CA ALA A 303 -0.65 -29.84 -0.80
C ALA A 303 -0.52 -28.52 -0.02
N SER A 304 0.37 -28.49 0.98
CA SER A 304 0.68 -27.26 1.72
C SER A 304 1.42 -26.23 0.90
N VAL A 305 2.45 -26.64 0.14
CA VAL A 305 3.17 -25.75 -0.78
C VAL A 305 2.21 -25.17 -1.81
N GLY A 306 1.40 -26.01 -2.46
CA GLY A 306 0.42 -25.57 -3.46
C GLY A 306 -0.61 -24.58 -2.91
N ARG A 307 -1.09 -24.79 -1.69
CA ARG A 307 -2.00 -23.86 -0.99
C ARG A 307 -1.32 -22.53 -0.69
N MET A 308 -0.14 -22.54 -0.08
CA MET A 308 0.59 -21.31 0.27
C MET A 308 0.90 -20.48 -0.98
N LYS A 309 1.36 -21.13 -2.05
CA LYS A 309 1.58 -20.50 -3.36
C LYS A 309 0.30 -19.87 -3.92
N SER A 310 -0.82 -20.61 -3.90
CA SER A 310 -2.10 -20.10 -4.39
C SER A 310 -2.58 -18.89 -3.60
N GLU A 311 -2.42 -18.92 -2.28
CA GLU A 311 -2.78 -17.79 -1.40
C GLU A 311 -1.85 -16.61 -1.63
N LEU A 312 -0.54 -16.84 -1.76
CA LEU A 312 0.45 -15.81 -2.07
C LEU A 312 0.11 -15.08 -3.37
N ALA A 313 -0.16 -15.83 -4.45
CA ALA A 313 -0.58 -15.27 -5.74
C ALA A 313 -1.90 -14.48 -5.62
N LEU A 314 -2.88 -15.00 -4.89
CA LEU A 314 -4.16 -14.31 -4.64
C LEU A 314 -3.94 -12.97 -3.93
N GLN A 315 -3.14 -12.96 -2.87
CA GLN A 315 -2.88 -11.75 -2.08
C GLN A 315 -2.14 -10.68 -2.88
N PHE A 316 -1.17 -11.07 -3.72
CA PHE A 316 -0.53 -10.15 -4.63
C PHE A 316 -1.48 -9.60 -5.69
N ARG A 317 -2.32 -10.45 -6.30
CA ARG A 317 -3.34 -9.99 -7.27
C ARG A 317 -4.32 -9.00 -6.64
N LEU A 318 -4.74 -9.21 -5.39
CA LEU A 318 -5.58 -8.28 -4.64
C LEU A 318 -4.88 -6.95 -4.36
N GLU A 319 -3.63 -7.01 -3.88
CA GLU A 319 -2.80 -5.83 -3.57
C GLU A 319 -2.60 -4.95 -4.81
N TYR A 320 -2.42 -5.57 -5.96
CA TYR A 320 -2.24 -4.83 -7.20
C TYR A 320 -3.54 -4.53 -7.95
N GLY A 321 -4.66 -5.15 -7.61
CA GLY A 321 -5.95 -4.86 -8.27
C GLY A 321 -6.16 -5.55 -9.59
N LEU A 322 -5.66 -6.78 -9.71
CA LEU A 322 -5.81 -7.61 -10.90
C LEU A 322 -7.06 -8.49 -10.89
N LEU A 323 -7.87 -8.40 -9.83
CA LEU A 323 -9.11 -9.17 -9.68
C LEU A 323 -10.37 -8.30 -9.87
N ASP A 324 -10.19 -7.07 -10.36
CA ASP A 324 -11.27 -6.12 -10.69
C ASP A 324 -11.54 -6.12 -12.20
#